data_AF-A0A7C2CPG2-F1
#
_entry.id   AF-A0A7C2CPG2-F1
#
_cell.length_a   1.000
_cell.length_b   1.000
_cell.length_c   1.000
_cell.angle_alpha   90.00
_cell.angle_beta   90.00
_cell.angle_gamma   90.00
#
_symmetry.space_group_name_H-M   'P 1'
#
loop_
_entity.id
_entity.type
_entity.pdbx_description
1 polymer ?
#
loop_
_entity_poly.entity_id
_entity_poly.type
_entity_poly.pdbx_seq_one_letter_code
_entity_poly.pdbx_strand_id
1 'polypeptide(L)'
;MVKFEIVNGRKGPNDKVVRVWAYGEVFTFEDILRLLKVIFESEDSVYPISEGFQGKAMLLKAIIDVFSGRPIEKVLESYKLNRKGRKTLVVEKLSEVKC
;
A
#
# COMPACT_ATOMS: atom_id res chain seq x y z
N MET A 1 -7.34 -15.76 -4.65
CA MET A 1 -7.40 -15.18 -3.29
C MET A 1 -5.98 -14.84 -2.87
N VAL A 2 -5.68 -13.58 -2.56
CA VAL A 2 -4.35 -13.16 -2.08
C VAL A 2 -4.31 -13.35 -0.57
N LYS A 3 -3.38 -14.16 -0.06
CA LYS A 3 -3.25 -14.42 1.38
C LYS A 3 -2.03 -13.66 1.91
N PHE A 4 -2.25 -12.84 2.94
CA PHE A 4 -1.18 -12.17 3.68
C PHE A 4 -0.87 -12.96 4.94
N GLU A 5 0.41 -13.15 5.23
CA GLU A 5 0.88 -13.83 6.43
C GLU A 5 2.00 -13.01 7.07
N ILE A 6 1.86 -12.66 8.34
CA ILE A 6 2.92 -12.01 9.11
C ILE A 6 3.81 -13.12 9.67
N VAL A 7 5.06 -13.18 9.23
CA VAL A 7 6.04 -14.15 9.70
C VAL A 7 7.23 -13.45 10.37
N ASN A 8 7.97 -14.20 11.18
CA ASN A 8 9.22 -13.69 11.76
C ASN A 8 10.27 -13.56 10.67
N GLY A 9 10.91 -12.41 10.61
CA GLY A 9 12.09 -12.20 9.79
C GLY A 9 13.36 -12.71 10.49
N ARG A 10 14.52 -12.34 9.94
CA ARG A 10 15.83 -12.84 10.38
C ARG A 10 16.77 -11.73 10.88
N LYS A 11 16.33 -10.46 10.83
CA LYS A 11 17.17 -9.30 11.18
C LYS A 11 17.24 -9.03 12.69
N GLY A 12 16.31 -9.55 13.49
CA GLY A 12 16.33 -9.37 14.94
C GLY A 12 15.08 -9.90 15.65
N PRO A 13 15.02 -9.76 16.99
CA PRO A 13 13.99 -10.37 17.86
C PRO A 13 12.54 -9.97 17.54
N ASN A 14 12.35 -8.81 16.89
CA ASN A 14 11.04 -8.28 16.51
C ASN A 14 10.91 -8.04 15.01
N ASP A 15 11.81 -8.62 14.20
CA ASP A 15 11.72 -8.50 12.74
C ASP A 15 10.46 -9.23 12.26
N LYS A 16 9.58 -8.49 11.59
CA LYS A 16 8.34 -9.02 11.01
C LYS A 16 8.38 -8.74 9.52
N VAL A 17 8.06 -9.75 8.72
CA VAL A 17 7.93 -9.61 7.28
C VAL A 17 6.54 -10.09 6.86
N VAL A 18 5.98 -9.42 5.86
CA VAL A 18 4.68 -9.79 5.29
C VAL A 18 4.96 -10.69 4.09
N ARG A 19 4.51 -11.94 4.17
CA ARG A 19 4.51 -12.88 3.05
C ARG A 19 3.19 -12.75 2.32
N VAL A 20 3.25 -12.38 1.04
CA VAL A 20 2.07 -12.27 0.18
C VAL A 20 2.04 -13.49 -0.74
N TRP A 21 0.98 -14.26 -0.67
CA TRP A 21 0.73 -15.40 -1.56
C TRP A 21 -0.29 -14.96 -2.62
N ALA A 22 0.18 -14.72 -3.84
CA ALA A 22 -0.67 -14.35 -4.97
C ALA A 22 -0.56 -15.42 -6.05
N TYR A 23 -1.69 -16.03 -6.44
CA TYR A 23 -1.74 -17.01 -7.54
C TYR A 23 -0.78 -18.21 -7.42
N GLY A 24 -0.44 -18.62 -6.19
CA GLY A 24 0.51 -19.71 -5.93
C GLY A 24 1.97 -19.26 -5.85
N GLU A 25 2.26 -17.98 -6.09
CA GLU A 25 3.58 -17.38 -5.99
C GLU A 25 3.75 -16.63 -4.65
N VAL A 26 4.98 -16.63 -4.14
CA VAL A 26 5.35 -15.89 -2.93
C VAL A 26 6.03 -14.61 -3.35
N PHE A 27 5.47 -13.46 -2.98
CA PHE A 27 6.17 -12.20 -3.15
C PHE A 27 7.31 -12.13 -2.14
N THR A 28 8.50 -11.94 -2.67
CA THR A 28 9.71 -11.67 -1.90
C THR A 28 9.80 -10.20 -1.53
N PHE A 29 10.74 -9.86 -0.65
CA PHE A 29 11.06 -8.46 -0.37
C PHE A 29 11.51 -7.70 -1.63
N GLU A 30 12.20 -8.36 -2.56
CA GLU A 30 12.60 -7.76 -3.84
C GLU A 30 11.37 -7.37 -4.69
N ASP A 31 10.35 -8.23 -4.74
CA ASP A 31 9.12 -7.95 -5.47
C ASP A 31 8.39 -6.73 -4.91
N ILE A 32 8.38 -6.60 -3.57
CA ILE A 32 7.85 -5.42 -2.89
C ILE A 32 8.62 -4.16 -3.32
N LEU A 33 9.96 -4.22 -3.35
CA LEU A 33 10.77 -3.06 -3.78
C LEU A 33 10.54 -2.70 -5.25
N ARG A 34 10.40 -3.69 -6.13
CA ARG A 34 10.07 -3.47 -7.55
C ARG A 34 8.69 -2.83 -7.71
N LEU A 35 7.70 -3.29 -6.96
CA LEU A 35 6.36 -2.70 -6.93
C LEU A 35 6.42 -1.24 -6.43
N LEU A 36 7.13 -1.00 -5.33
CA LEU A 36 7.30 0.36 -4.79
C LEU A 36 7.98 1.27 -5.82
N LYS A 37 9.00 0.81 -6.55
CA LYS A 37 9.63 1.60 -7.61
C LYS A 37 8.60 2.09 -8.64
N VAL A 38 7.77 1.19 -9.17
CA VAL A 38 6.72 1.53 -10.15
C VAL A 38 5.75 2.56 -9.58
N ILE A 39 5.32 2.38 -8.33
CA ILE A 39 4.40 3.31 -7.69
C ILE A 39 5.06 4.68 -7.50
N PHE A 40 6.29 4.75 -6.97
CA PHE A 40 7.00 6.01 -6.74
C PHE A 40 7.25 6.78 -8.05
N GLU A 41 7.61 6.09 -9.13
CA GLU A 41 7.76 6.72 -10.46
C GLU A 41 6.43 7.23 -11.01
N SER A 42 5.33 6.51 -10.74
CA SER A 42 3.98 6.98 -11.06
C SER A 42 3.59 8.22 -10.25
N GLU A 43 3.95 8.29 -8.96
CA GLU A 43 3.68 9.45 -8.10
C GLU A 43 4.42 10.70 -8.58
N ASP A 44 5.69 10.58 -9.01
CA ASP A 44 6.42 11.68 -9.64
C ASP A 44 5.73 12.20 -10.91
N SER A 45 5.03 11.32 -11.64
CA SER A 45 4.32 11.66 -12.88
C SER A 45 2.93 12.26 -12.62
N VAL A 46 2.19 11.76 -11.62
CA VAL A 46 0.83 12.20 -11.30
C VAL A 46 0.82 13.45 -10.42
N TYR A 47 1.84 13.60 -9.56
CA TYR A 47 1.98 14.71 -8.62
C TYR A 47 3.34 15.38 -8.78
N PRO A 48 3.67 15.94 -9.96
CA PRO A 48 5.01 16.42 -10.25
C PRO A 48 5.39 17.67 -9.43
N ILE A 49 6.67 17.73 -9.04
CA ILE A 49 7.21 18.86 -8.27
C ILE A 49 7.08 20.18 -9.03
N SER A 50 7.17 20.13 -10.37
CA SER A 50 7.00 21.30 -11.25
C SER A 50 5.62 21.97 -11.12
N GLU A 51 4.61 21.25 -10.64
CA GLU A 51 3.25 21.77 -10.41
C GLU A 51 2.99 22.11 -8.93
N GLY A 52 4.04 22.11 -8.09
CA GLY A 52 3.96 22.44 -6.67
C GLY A 52 3.60 21.27 -5.75
N PHE A 53 3.58 20.04 -6.27
CA PHE A 53 3.43 18.82 -5.46
C PHE A 53 4.77 18.32 -4.92
N GLN A 54 4.77 17.17 -4.24
CA GLN A 54 5.99 16.57 -3.66
C GLN A 54 6.47 15.31 -4.41
N GLY A 55 5.89 14.98 -5.57
CA GLY A 55 6.20 13.77 -6.32
C GLY A 55 6.10 12.52 -5.46
N LYS A 56 7.07 11.61 -5.63
CA LYS A 56 7.22 10.38 -4.87
C LYS A 56 7.31 10.57 -3.35
N ALA A 57 7.72 11.76 -2.87
CA ALA A 57 7.75 12.04 -1.44
C ALA A 57 6.35 12.18 -0.83
N MET A 58 5.31 12.45 -1.64
CA MET A 58 3.93 12.41 -1.16
C MET A 58 3.58 11.03 -0.60
N LEU A 59 3.95 9.95 -1.30
CA LEU A 59 3.64 8.58 -0.86
C LEU A 59 4.36 8.21 0.43
N LEU A 60 5.64 8.53 0.53
CA LEU A 60 6.39 8.30 1.76
C LEU A 60 5.77 9.04 2.94
N LYS A 61 5.38 10.30 2.74
CA LYS A 61 4.72 11.10 3.77
C LYS A 61 3.36 10.53 4.18
N ALA A 62 2.57 10.06 3.21
CA ALA A 62 1.29 9.42 3.45
C ALA A 62 1.44 8.16 4.33
N ILE A 63 2.43 7.33 4.02
CA ILE A 63 2.76 6.15 4.83
C ILE A 63 3.09 6.58 6.27
N ILE A 64 4.01 7.54 6.45
CA ILE A 64 4.41 8.04 7.77
C ILE A 64 3.21 8.57 8.55
N ASP A 65 2.35 9.37 7.91
CA ASP A 65 1.17 9.95 8.53
C ASP A 65 0.23 8.86 9.07
N VAL A 66 -0.08 7.83 8.28
CA VAL A 66 -0.93 6.71 8.70
C VAL A 66 -0.31 5.96 9.88
N PHE A 67 0.99 5.64 9.80
CA PHE A 67 1.70 4.95 10.88
C PHE A 67 1.82 5.80 12.15
N SER A 68 1.77 7.12 12.02
CA SER A 68 1.78 8.07 13.14
C SER A 68 0.39 8.29 13.75
N GLY A 69 -0.63 7.55 13.29
CA GLY A 69 -2.01 7.61 13.80
C GLY A 69 -2.87 8.69 13.15
N ARG A 70 -2.44 9.30 12.05
CA ARG A 70 -3.30 10.21 11.28
C ARG A 70 -4.42 9.41 10.60
N PRO A 71 -5.69 9.83 10.69
CA PRO A 71 -6.79 9.14 10.00
C PRO A 71 -6.58 9.06 8.49
N ILE A 72 -6.87 7.90 7.90
CA ILE A 72 -6.64 7.65 6.47
C ILE A 72 -7.42 8.63 5.59
N GLU A 73 -8.59 9.06 6.02
CA GLU A 73 -9.42 10.05 5.31
C GLU A 73 -8.67 11.38 5.16
N LYS A 74 -7.94 11.80 6.21
CA LYS A 74 -7.12 13.01 6.20
C LYS A 74 -5.89 12.88 5.31
N VAL A 75 -5.34 11.67 5.18
CA VAL A 75 -4.26 11.40 4.23
C VAL A 75 -4.79 11.46 2.81
N LEU A 76 -5.95 10.84 2.52
CA LEU A 76 -6.57 10.87 1.18
C LEU A 76 -7.00 12.27 0.73
N GLU A 77 -7.42 13.13 1.66
CA GLU A 77 -7.66 14.56 1.38
C GLU A 77 -6.43 15.24 0.76
N SER A 78 -5.22 14.93 1.25
CA SER A 78 -3.98 15.53 0.73
C SER A 78 -3.66 15.12 -0.71
N TYR A 79 -4.21 13.98 -1.16
CA TYR A 79 -4.11 13.50 -2.54
C TYR A 79 -5.22 14.02 -3.45
N LYS A 80 -6.16 14.82 -2.90
CA LYS A 80 -7.42 15.19 -3.58
C LYS A 80 -8.22 13.96 -4.02
N LEU A 81 -8.05 12.84 -3.30
CA LEU A 81 -8.73 11.55 -3.54
C LEU A 81 -9.99 11.37 -2.68
N ASN A 82 -10.34 12.38 -1.88
CA ASN A 82 -11.58 12.52 -1.13
C ASN A 82 -12.83 12.76 -2.01
N ARG A 83 -12.86 12.20 -3.24
CA ARG A 83 -14.04 12.27 -4.11
C ARG A 83 -15.14 11.38 -3.54
N LYS A 84 -16.32 11.95 -3.30
CA LYS A 84 -17.58 11.23 -2.98
C LYS A 84 -18.06 10.27 -4.09
N GLY A 85 -17.26 10.00 -5.13
CA GLY A 85 -17.61 9.21 -6.30
C GLY A 85 -16.65 8.04 -6.49
N ARG A 86 -17.21 6.82 -6.40
CA ARG A 86 -16.57 5.50 -6.31
C ARG A 86 -15.86 5.25 -4.98
N LYS A 87 -16.66 4.75 -4.02
CA LYS A 87 -16.14 3.82 -3.01
C LYS A 87 -15.28 2.80 -3.76
N THR A 88 -13.99 2.72 -3.46
CA THR A 88 -13.21 1.53 -3.79
C THR A 88 -14.03 0.36 -3.28
N LEU A 89 -14.54 -0.48 -4.18
CA LEU A 89 -15.23 -1.70 -3.79
C LEU A 89 -14.15 -2.58 -3.15
N VAL A 90 -14.03 -2.49 -1.84
CA VAL A 90 -13.40 -3.55 -1.05
C VAL A 90 -14.31 -4.75 -1.22
N VAL A 91 -13.93 -5.67 -2.09
CA VAL A 91 -14.65 -6.94 -2.28
C VAL A 91 -14.42 -7.77 -1.03
N GLU A 92 -15.30 -7.64 -0.03
CA GLU A 92 -15.33 -8.53 1.12
C GLU A 92 -16.43 -9.60 0.96
N LYS A 93 -16.01 -10.85 1.20
CA LYS A 93 -16.72 -12.13 1.26
C LYS A 93 -17.28 -12.69 -0.06
N LEU A 94 -16.56 -13.69 -0.60
CA LEU A 94 -17.23 -14.89 -1.10
C LEU A 94 -17.54 -15.78 0.11
N SER A 95 -18.83 -16.00 0.31
CA SER A 95 -19.44 -16.89 1.30
C SER A 95 -18.80 -18.27 1.33
N GLU A 96 -18.81 -18.88 2.53
CA GLU A 96 -18.46 -20.28 2.77
C GLU A 96 -19.07 -21.20 1.69
N VAL A 97 -18.23 -21.86 0.91
CA VAL A 97 -18.65 -23.08 0.22
C VAL A 97 -18.36 -24.22 1.19
N LYS A 98 -19.41 -24.65 1.91
CA LYS A 98 -19.46 -26.00 2.45
C LYS A 98 -19.56 -26.96 1.27
N CYS A 99 -18.55 -27.80 1.10
CA CYS A 99 -18.64 -29.13 0.51
C CYS A 99 -17.65 -30.02 1.26
#